data_AF-A0A0F7ZWB6-F1
#
_entry.id   AF-A0A0F7ZWB6-F1
#
_cell.length_a   1.000
_cell.length_b   1.000
_cell.length_c   1.000
_cell.angle_alpha   90.00
_cell.angle_beta   90.00
_cell.angle_gamma   90.00
#
_symmetry.space_group_name_H-M   'P 1'
#
loop_
_entity.id
_entity.type
_entity.pdbx_description
1 polymer ?
#
loop_
_entity_poly.entity_id
_entity_poly.type
_entity_poly.pdbx_seq_one_letter_code
_entity_poly.pdbx_strand_id
1 'polypeptide(L)'
;MDFLEWCDQHRIIVAVFPPHSTHRLQPLDVSLFGPLSIAYTNQLIQWTAKTQGLIGLSKREFWSLFWDAFGSSFSAENIASGWKRTGLLPFDPEVVLSQITEKTEDDSESGNSSVDSLALEQPTARDLRRIVDKVVDKSSKNAERDSRKLRSTLESLQSQNELLRYENQGLRETIFHEKQRRMRGKALKDYLFDRVDDNSAQVFSPAKVAQARLRKAAMETQKQEEALEKERQKFERQQKAAKVKALTLETWRGEGSERQKRSKDDRQRKPNGKKGRKTGRYRKNSGATTGKQCRRWNLSPA
;
A
#
# COMPACT_ATOMS: atom_id res chain seq x y z
N MET A 1 0.96 -42.61 -9.93
CA MET A 1 2.39 -43.03 -9.98
C MET A 1 3.20 -42.09 -10.88
N ASP A 2 2.60 -40.95 -11.24
CA ASP A 2 2.97 -40.16 -12.41
C ASP A 2 4.30 -39.44 -12.21
N PHE A 3 4.66 -39.13 -10.96
CA PHE A 3 5.95 -38.54 -10.63
C PHE A 3 7.13 -39.48 -10.88
N LEU A 4 7.05 -40.74 -10.41
CA LEU A 4 8.15 -41.70 -10.57
C LEU A 4 8.34 -42.09 -12.03
N GLU A 5 7.23 -42.26 -12.75
CA GLU A 5 7.26 -42.51 -14.19
C GLU A 5 7.87 -41.33 -14.96
N TRP A 6 7.54 -40.10 -14.57
CA TRP A 6 8.18 -38.90 -15.14
C TRP A 6 9.69 -38.86 -14.85
N CYS A 7 10.11 -39.19 -13.63
CA CYS A 7 11.53 -39.28 -13.27
C CYS A 7 12.26 -40.35 -14.10
N ASP A 8 11.68 -41.52 -14.28
CA ASP A 8 12.26 -42.61 -15.09
C ASP A 8 12.42 -42.19 -16.56
N GLN A 9 11.37 -41.62 -17.16
CA GLN A 9 11.39 -41.09 -18.52
C GLN A 9 12.48 -40.02 -18.73
N HIS A 10 12.78 -39.22 -17.70
CA HIS A 10 13.79 -38.16 -17.74
C HIS A 10 15.15 -38.57 -17.16
N ARG A 11 15.34 -39.86 -16.81
CA ARG A 11 16.58 -40.41 -16.22
C ARG A 11 17.02 -39.70 -14.93
N ILE A 12 16.05 -39.33 -14.10
CA ILE A 12 16.27 -38.73 -12.78
C ILE A 12 16.27 -39.84 -11.73
N ILE A 13 17.40 -39.99 -11.03
CA ILE A 13 17.52 -40.97 -9.94
C ILE A 13 16.88 -40.39 -8.68
N VAL A 14 15.88 -41.09 -8.15
CA VAL A 14 15.21 -40.72 -6.90
C VAL A 14 15.86 -41.49 -5.75
N ALA A 15 16.57 -40.77 -4.88
CA ALA A 15 17.11 -41.33 -3.64
C ALA A 15 16.02 -41.37 -2.57
N VAL A 16 15.84 -42.53 -1.92
CA VAL A 16 14.86 -42.72 -0.85
C VAL A 16 15.60 -42.87 0.47
N PHE A 17 15.26 -42.03 1.45
CA PHE A 17 15.82 -42.13 2.80
C PHE A 17 14.95 -43.02 3.69
N PRO A 18 15.55 -43.73 4.66
CA PRO A 18 14.80 -44.38 5.73
C PRO A 18 13.87 -43.40 6.47
N PRO A 19 12.77 -43.88 7.06
CA PRO A 19 11.89 -43.02 7.85
C PRO A 19 12.66 -42.37 9.01
N HIS A 20 12.30 -41.12 9.34
CA HIS A 20 12.91 -40.34 10.44
C HIS A 20 14.45 -40.22 10.36
N SER A 21 15.02 -40.13 9.16
CA SER A 21 16.48 -39.99 8.96
C SER A 21 16.89 -38.66 8.31
N THR A 22 15.92 -37.81 7.95
CA THR A 22 16.14 -36.50 7.30
C THR A 22 17.13 -35.62 8.07
N HIS A 23 17.01 -35.53 9.40
CA HIS A 23 17.90 -34.75 10.25
C HIS A 23 19.33 -35.28 10.36
N ARG A 24 19.66 -36.38 9.68
CA ARG A 24 21.00 -36.99 9.64
C ARG A 24 21.55 -37.14 8.22
N LEU A 25 20.70 -37.52 7.27
CA LEU A 25 21.10 -37.87 5.91
C LEU A 25 20.84 -36.76 4.89
N GLN A 26 19.97 -35.80 5.19
CA GLN A 26 19.60 -34.76 4.23
C GLN A 26 20.47 -33.51 4.44
N PRO A 27 21.40 -33.17 3.51
CA PRO A 27 22.38 -32.08 3.74
C PRO A 27 21.72 -30.73 3.99
N LEU A 28 20.57 -30.48 3.36
CA LEU A 28 19.77 -29.27 3.51
C LEU A 28 19.30 -29.09 4.96
N ASP A 29 18.72 -30.12 5.56
CA ASP A 29 18.20 -30.08 6.93
C ASP A 29 19.33 -30.04 7.96
N VAL A 30 20.42 -30.77 7.71
CA VAL A 30 21.55 -30.87 8.64
C VAL A 30 22.35 -29.57 8.76
N SER A 31 22.46 -28.79 7.67
CA SER A 31 23.45 -27.70 7.61
C SER A 31 22.96 -26.36 7.05
N LEU A 32 21.90 -26.33 6.23
CA LEU A 32 21.52 -25.12 5.50
C LEU A 32 20.29 -24.45 6.09
N PHE A 33 19.27 -25.21 6.49
CA PHE A 33 18.03 -24.63 7.03
C PHE A 33 18.19 -24.00 8.41
N GLY A 34 19.07 -24.52 9.28
CA GLY A 34 19.39 -23.90 10.57
C GLY A 34 19.97 -22.48 10.38
N PRO A 35 21.10 -22.32 9.67
CA PRO A 35 21.66 -21.02 9.36
C PRO A 35 20.71 -20.10 8.58
N LEU A 36 19.93 -20.62 7.63
CA LEU A 36 18.91 -19.85 6.92
C LEU A 36 17.87 -19.27 7.89
N SER A 37 17.37 -20.07 8.82
CA SER A 37 16.39 -19.65 9.83
C SER A 37 16.95 -18.53 10.71
N ILE A 38 18.20 -18.68 11.17
CA ILE A 38 18.89 -17.65 11.98
C ILE A 38 19.10 -16.37 11.17
N ALA A 39 19.62 -16.48 9.95
CA ALA A 39 19.86 -15.34 9.08
C ALA A 39 18.57 -14.60 8.75
N TYR A 40 17.50 -15.33 8.45
CA TYR A 40 16.19 -14.74 8.18
C TYR A 40 15.60 -14.09 9.43
N THR A 41 15.73 -14.71 10.61
CA THR A 41 15.32 -14.10 11.89
C THR A 41 16.06 -12.79 12.14
N ASN A 42 17.35 -12.71 11.84
CA ASN A 42 18.12 -11.48 11.94
C ASN A 42 17.61 -10.40 10.97
N GLN A 43 17.27 -10.77 9.72
CA GLN A 43 16.65 -9.86 8.75
C GLN A 43 15.30 -9.34 9.25
N LEU A 44 14.49 -10.18 9.90
CA LEU A 44 13.22 -9.78 10.51
C LEU A 44 13.41 -8.81 11.69
N ILE A 45 14.39 -9.06 12.56
CA ILE A 45 14.70 -8.18 13.70
C ILE A 45 15.16 -6.82 13.18
N GLN A 46 16.08 -6.80 12.21
CA GLN A 46 16.56 -5.55 11.59
C GLN A 46 15.43 -4.78 10.92
N TRP A 47 14.57 -5.46 10.16
CA TRP A 47 13.40 -4.85 9.55
C TRP A 47 12.46 -4.25 10.59
N THR A 48 12.16 -5.01 11.65
CA THR A 48 11.26 -4.57 12.73
C THR A 48 11.83 -3.37 13.48
N ALA A 49 13.13 -3.38 13.78
CA ALA A 49 13.83 -2.25 14.41
C ALA A 49 13.79 -1.01 13.51
N LYS A 50 14.06 -1.19 12.22
CA LYS A 50 14.02 -0.13 11.19
C LYS A 50 12.65 0.54 11.08
N THR A 51 11.58 -0.26 11.10
CA THR A 51 10.20 0.25 11.01
C THR A 51 9.54 0.45 12.38
N GLN A 52 10.27 0.35 13.48
CA GLN A 52 9.77 0.42 14.86
C GLN A 52 8.57 -0.51 15.15
N GLY A 53 8.42 -1.60 14.41
CA GLY A 53 7.24 -2.47 14.47
C GLY A 53 5.91 -1.81 14.08
N LEU A 54 5.91 -0.57 13.58
CA LEU A 54 4.69 0.18 13.22
C LEU A 54 4.03 -0.34 11.93
N ILE A 55 4.77 -1.15 11.15
CA ILE A 55 4.31 -1.73 9.90
C ILE A 55 4.49 -3.24 9.95
N GLY A 56 3.40 -3.98 9.76
CA GLY A 56 3.45 -5.45 9.68
C GLY A 56 4.15 -5.93 8.40
N LEU A 57 4.87 -7.05 8.48
CA LEU A 57 5.55 -7.65 7.34
C LEU A 57 4.54 -8.19 6.31
N SER A 58 4.74 -7.88 5.03
CA SER A 58 3.90 -8.40 3.94
C SER A 58 4.68 -9.33 3.01
N LYS A 59 3.98 -10.03 2.12
CA LYS A 59 4.60 -10.89 1.11
C LYS A 59 5.57 -10.15 0.18
N ARG A 60 5.48 -8.82 0.08
CA ARG A 60 6.40 -8.00 -0.73
C ARG A 60 7.78 -7.96 -0.12
N GLU A 61 7.87 -7.76 1.20
CA GLU A 61 9.15 -7.68 1.90
C GLU A 61 9.74 -9.07 2.15
N PHE A 62 8.90 -10.12 2.18
CA PHE A 62 9.35 -11.50 2.31
C PHE A 62 10.49 -11.82 1.35
N TRP A 63 10.31 -11.58 0.04
CA TRP A 63 11.31 -12.01 -0.95
C TRP A 63 12.65 -11.29 -0.77
N SER A 64 12.65 -9.98 -0.51
CA SER A 64 13.91 -9.26 -0.31
C SER A 64 14.65 -9.74 0.94
N LEU A 65 13.94 -9.87 2.06
CA LEU A 65 14.54 -10.32 3.32
C LEU A 65 15.00 -11.78 3.24
N PHE A 66 14.19 -12.63 2.58
CA PHE A 66 14.52 -14.03 2.34
C PHE A 66 15.73 -14.17 1.43
N TRP A 67 15.81 -13.41 0.35
CA TRP A 67 16.92 -13.51 -0.61
C TRP A 67 18.27 -13.13 0.04
N ASP A 68 18.28 -12.08 0.86
CA ASP A 68 19.48 -11.67 1.59
C ASP A 68 19.91 -12.74 2.62
N ALA A 69 18.95 -13.34 3.33
CA ALA A 69 19.21 -14.46 4.22
C ALA A 69 19.66 -15.73 3.47
N PHE A 70 19.08 -16.00 2.31
CA PHE A 70 19.43 -17.15 1.47
C PHE A 70 20.84 -17.02 0.93
N GLY A 71 21.21 -15.85 0.40
CA GLY A 71 22.55 -15.60 -0.13
C GLY A 71 23.66 -15.70 0.92
N SER A 72 23.36 -15.39 2.18
CA SER A 72 24.32 -15.56 3.29
C SER A 72 24.39 -16.99 3.83
N SER A 73 23.29 -17.75 3.82
CA SER A 73 23.24 -19.11 4.36
C SER A 73 23.63 -20.20 3.35
N PHE A 74 23.29 -20.05 2.07
CA PHE A 74 23.63 -20.99 1.00
C PHE A 74 24.99 -20.68 0.36
N SER A 75 26.02 -20.50 1.21
CA SER A 75 27.40 -20.35 0.75
C SER A 75 27.98 -21.69 0.29
N ALA A 76 28.98 -21.65 -0.60
CA ALA A 76 29.67 -22.85 -1.07
C ALA A 76 30.29 -23.65 0.10
N GLU A 77 30.80 -22.95 1.11
CA GLU A 77 31.35 -23.53 2.33
C GLU A 77 30.28 -24.28 3.14
N ASN A 78 29.12 -23.65 3.36
CA ASN A 78 28.02 -24.28 4.10
C ASN A 78 27.48 -25.50 3.35
N ILE A 79 27.35 -25.41 2.03
CA ILE A 79 26.92 -26.54 1.18
C ILE A 79 27.90 -27.70 1.32
N ALA A 80 29.21 -27.44 1.14
CA ALA A 80 30.24 -28.47 1.29
C ALA A 80 30.25 -29.08 2.70
N SER A 81 30.06 -28.26 3.73
CA SER A 81 29.97 -28.71 5.12
C SER A 81 28.79 -29.65 5.35
N GLY A 82 27.64 -29.41 4.71
CA GLY A 82 26.45 -30.25 4.80
C GLY A 82 26.65 -31.63 4.20
N TRP A 83 27.27 -31.68 3.03
CA TRP A 83 27.63 -32.93 2.36
C TRP A 83 28.63 -33.75 3.17
N LYS A 84 29.62 -33.09 3.78
CA LYS A 84 30.59 -33.73 4.67
C LYS A 84 29.93 -34.27 5.95
N ARG A 85 29.05 -33.49 6.57
CA ARG A 85 28.38 -33.85 7.83
C ARG A 85 27.35 -34.97 7.69
N THR A 86 26.81 -35.16 6.50
CA THR A 86 25.93 -36.29 6.16
C THR A 86 26.72 -37.55 5.76
N GLY A 87 28.05 -37.47 5.63
CA GLY A 87 28.87 -38.59 5.19
C GLY A 87 28.59 -39.04 3.76
N LEU A 88 27.94 -38.19 2.94
CA LEU A 88 27.60 -38.51 1.56
C LEU A 88 28.71 -38.08 0.59
N LEU A 89 29.38 -36.95 0.87
CA LEU A 89 30.50 -36.47 0.07
C LEU A 89 31.53 -35.72 0.95
N PRO A 90 32.73 -36.28 1.16
CA PRO A 90 33.15 -37.64 0.78
C PRO A 90 32.28 -38.72 1.46
N PHE A 91 32.19 -39.90 0.85
CA PHE A 91 31.38 -41.00 1.39
C PHE A 91 32.04 -41.58 2.64
N ASP A 92 31.41 -41.40 3.80
CA ASP A 92 31.87 -41.85 5.11
C ASP A 92 30.67 -42.15 6.04
N PRO A 93 30.21 -43.40 6.09
CA PRO A 93 29.04 -43.80 6.89
C PRO A 93 29.21 -43.61 8.40
N GLU A 94 30.45 -43.68 8.91
CA GLU A 94 30.73 -43.62 10.35
C GLU A 94 30.30 -42.28 10.97
N VAL A 95 30.31 -41.20 10.19
CA VAL A 95 29.83 -39.87 10.59
C VAL A 95 28.39 -39.89 11.09
N VAL A 96 27.55 -40.75 10.50
CA VAL A 96 26.12 -40.87 10.85
C VAL A 96 25.91 -42.00 11.85
N LEU A 97 26.62 -43.12 11.71
CA LEU A 97 26.46 -44.30 12.57
C LEU A 97 26.87 -44.02 14.02
N SER A 98 27.97 -43.30 14.24
CA SER A 98 28.44 -42.90 15.58
C SER A 98 27.39 -42.10 16.39
N GLN A 99 26.66 -41.19 15.73
CA GLN A 99 25.64 -40.35 16.36
C GLN A 99 24.38 -41.12 16.81
N ILE A 100 24.15 -42.31 16.25
CA ILE A 100 23.04 -43.17 16.66
C ILE A 100 23.41 -43.88 17.97
N THR A 101 24.70 -44.13 18.20
CA THR A 101 25.22 -44.89 19.34
C THR A 101 25.43 -44.02 20.60
N GLU A 102 25.68 -42.71 20.46
CA GLU A 102 26.00 -41.80 21.59
C GLU A 102 24.78 -41.17 22.32
N LYS A 103 23.57 -41.26 21.78
CA LYS A 103 22.45 -40.36 22.13
C LYS A 103 21.65 -40.71 23.40
N THR A 104 22.29 -41.27 24.43
CA THR A 104 21.62 -41.75 25.66
C THR A 104 21.66 -40.83 26.89
N GLU A 105 22.27 -39.63 26.87
CA GLU A 105 22.40 -38.82 28.10
C GLU A 105 22.12 -37.30 27.91
N ASP A 106 21.00 -36.88 28.52
CA ASP A 106 20.56 -35.62 29.17
C ASP A 106 20.56 -34.21 28.53
N ASP A 107 19.34 -33.65 28.53
CA ASP A 107 18.92 -32.25 28.37
C ASP A 107 19.16 -31.40 29.64
N SER A 108 19.45 -30.10 29.50
CA SER A 108 19.21 -29.08 30.55
C SER A 108 19.28 -27.64 30.01
N GLU A 109 18.13 -26.96 29.98
CA GLU A 109 17.98 -25.50 29.83
C GLU A 109 18.02 -24.77 31.20
N SER A 110 18.61 -23.57 31.23
CA SER A 110 18.27 -22.46 32.15
C SER A 110 19.10 -21.24 31.73
N GLY A 111 18.66 -19.98 31.71
CA GLY A 111 17.53 -19.32 32.33
C GLY A 111 17.98 -17.87 32.60
N ASN A 112 17.25 -16.89 32.06
CA ASN A 112 17.57 -15.45 32.03
C ASN A 112 17.82 -14.79 33.39
N SER A 113 18.62 -13.70 33.41
CA SER A 113 18.67 -12.73 34.50
C SER A 113 18.12 -11.35 34.08
N SER A 114 17.37 -10.75 35.00
CA SER A 114 16.55 -9.55 34.87
C SER A 114 17.36 -8.27 35.05
N VAL A 115 17.05 -7.24 34.27
CA VAL A 115 17.56 -5.86 34.41
C VAL A 115 16.66 -5.07 35.36
N ASP A 116 17.27 -4.34 36.30
CA ASP A 116 16.60 -3.35 37.15
C ASP A 116 16.97 -1.95 36.64
N SER A 117 15.98 -1.08 36.45
CA SER A 117 16.16 0.28 35.92
C SER A 117 15.38 1.27 36.77
N LEU A 118 16.11 2.07 37.54
CA LEU A 118 15.58 3.15 38.36
C LEU A 118 15.30 4.37 37.47
N ALA A 119 14.02 4.71 37.33
CA ALA A 119 13.56 5.91 36.65
C ALA A 119 13.87 7.16 37.50
N LEU A 120 14.68 8.08 36.96
CA LEU A 120 14.88 9.43 37.50
C LEU A 120 14.25 10.44 36.53
N GLU A 121 13.39 11.30 37.08
CA GLU A 121 12.67 12.34 36.34
C GLU A 121 13.61 13.36 35.69
N GLN A 122 13.21 13.86 34.51
CA GLN A 122 14.02 14.75 33.68
C GLN A 122 14.15 16.16 34.31
N PRO A 123 15.37 16.69 34.50
CA PRO A 123 15.58 18.04 35.01
C PRO A 123 15.17 19.11 33.99
N THR A 124 14.51 20.18 34.43
CA THR A 124 14.06 21.24 33.53
C THR A 124 15.22 22.12 33.02
N ALA A 125 15.04 22.78 31.87
CA ALA A 125 16.04 23.66 31.28
C ALA A 125 16.53 24.80 32.21
N ARG A 126 15.70 25.19 33.20
CA ARG A 126 16.07 26.18 34.23
C ARG A 126 17.01 25.60 35.27
N ASP A 127 16.86 24.33 35.62
CA ASP A 127 17.73 23.64 36.57
C ASP A 127 19.12 23.43 35.98
N LEU A 128 19.19 23.09 34.69
CA LEU A 128 20.44 22.98 33.95
C LEU A 128 21.20 24.31 33.89
N ARG A 129 20.51 25.42 33.58
CA ARG A 129 21.12 26.76 33.58
C ARG A 129 21.66 27.13 34.96
N ARG A 130 20.90 26.90 36.03
CA ARG A 130 21.36 27.15 37.41
C ARG A 130 22.58 26.33 37.80
N ILE A 131 22.67 25.08 37.36
CA ILE A 131 23.83 24.21 37.61
C ILE A 131 25.04 24.73 36.81
N VAL A 132 24.86 25.11 35.54
CA VAL A 132 25.92 25.72 34.70
C VAL A 132 26.43 27.01 35.33
N ASP A 133 25.54 27.92 35.72
CA ASP A 133 25.89 29.22 36.33
C ASP A 133 26.68 29.03 37.63
N LYS A 134 26.32 28.05 38.47
CA LYS A 134 27.03 27.71 39.73
C LYS A 134 28.40 27.05 39.53
N VAL A 135 28.64 26.41 38.40
CA VAL A 135 29.93 25.77 38.06
C VAL A 135 30.90 26.77 37.44
N VAL A 136 30.38 27.73 36.67
CA VAL A 136 31.16 28.82 36.07
C VAL A 136 31.61 29.84 37.12
N ASP A 137 30.84 30.00 38.21
CA ASP A 137 31.17 30.86 39.33
C ASP A 137 32.14 30.18 40.33
N LYS A 138 33.45 30.42 40.18
CA LYS A 138 34.56 29.79 40.94
C LYS A 138 34.53 30.04 42.47
N SER A 139 33.61 30.88 42.95
CA SER A 139 33.42 31.22 44.37
C SER A 139 32.55 30.19 45.13
N SER A 140 31.88 29.28 44.42
CA SER A 140 30.92 28.32 45.02
C SER A 140 31.61 27.16 45.74
N LYS A 141 31.34 27.00 47.05
CA LYS A 141 31.83 25.86 47.88
C LYS A 141 31.39 24.48 47.37
N ASN A 142 30.39 24.42 46.49
CA ASN A 142 29.82 23.18 45.93
C ASN A 142 30.10 22.98 44.42
N ALA A 143 31.03 23.75 43.84
CA ALA A 143 31.32 23.75 42.40
C ALA A 143 31.61 22.34 41.84
N GLU A 144 32.31 21.48 42.58
CA GLU A 144 32.55 20.10 42.13
C GLU A 144 31.28 19.26 42.05
N ARG A 145 30.38 19.39 43.03
CA ARG A 145 29.12 18.64 43.06
C ARG A 145 28.20 19.09 41.93
N ASP A 146 28.13 20.39 41.67
CA ASP A 146 27.33 20.93 40.58
C ASP A 146 27.95 20.61 39.21
N SER A 147 29.28 20.53 39.10
CA SER A 147 29.98 20.07 37.88
C SER A 147 29.67 18.60 37.57
N ARG A 148 29.65 17.73 38.60
CA ARG A 148 29.23 16.33 38.44
C ARG A 148 27.77 16.20 38.03
N LYS A 149 26.87 17.01 38.61
CA LYS A 149 25.47 17.05 38.19
C LYS A 149 25.34 17.49 36.73
N LEU A 150 26.07 18.52 36.32
CA LEU A 150 26.09 19.02 34.94
C LEU A 150 26.55 17.95 33.96
N ARG A 151 27.62 17.21 34.29
CA ARG A 151 28.10 16.10 33.47
C ARG A 151 27.06 15.00 33.34
N SER A 152 26.48 14.56 34.46
CA SER A 152 25.43 13.54 34.46
C SER A 152 24.19 13.96 33.67
N THR A 153 23.77 15.23 33.76
CA THR A 153 22.64 15.73 32.97
C THR A 153 23.00 15.89 31.49
N LEU A 154 24.22 16.28 31.16
CA LEU A 154 24.69 16.33 29.77
C LEU A 154 24.69 14.94 29.15
N GLU A 155 25.21 13.93 29.85
CA GLU A 155 25.19 12.52 29.43
C GLU A 155 23.76 12.02 29.23
N SER A 156 22.85 12.34 30.16
CA SER A 156 21.42 12.01 30.05
C SER A 156 20.73 12.70 28.86
N LEU A 157 21.01 13.98 28.63
CA LEU A 157 20.45 14.69 27.48
C LEU A 157 21.05 14.20 26.16
N GLN A 158 22.32 13.82 26.15
CA GLN A 158 22.96 13.25 24.98
C GLN A 158 22.30 11.92 24.61
N SER A 159 22.09 11.02 25.57
CA SER A 159 21.41 9.74 25.33
C SER A 159 19.97 9.96 24.87
N GLN A 160 19.21 10.88 25.49
CA GLN A 160 17.86 11.24 25.05
C GLN A 160 17.84 11.77 23.60
N ASN A 161 18.78 12.66 23.24
CA ASN A 161 18.85 13.17 21.87
C ASN A 161 19.18 12.06 20.86
N GLU A 162 20.04 11.12 21.24
CA GLU A 162 20.38 9.98 20.40
C GLU A 162 19.19 9.05 20.20
N LEU A 163 18.45 8.75 21.27
CA LEU A 163 17.18 8.00 21.21
C LEU A 163 16.14 8.72 20.34
N LEU A 164 15.95 10.02 20.52
CA LEU A 164 15.02 10.80 19.70
C LEU A 164 15.43 10.84 18.23
N ARG A 165 16.74 10.90 17.93
CA ARG A 165 17.23 10.84 16.56
C ARG A 165 16.94 9.49 15.93
N TYR A 166 17.23 8.40 16.65
CA TYR A 166 16.90 7.04 16.23
C TYR A 166 15.39 6.88 16.00
N GLU A 167 14.57 7.42 16.91
CA GLU A 167 13.11 7.37 16.79
C GLU A 167 12.62 8.13 15.54
N ASN A 168 13.11 9.35 15.34
CA ASN A 168 12.74 10.15 14.18
C ASN A 168 13.18 9.49 12.86
N GLN A 169 14.35 8.85 12.84
CA GLN A 169 14.82 8.10 11.67
C GLN A 169 13.89 6.93 11.37
N GLY A 170 13.57 6.10 12.36
CA GLY A 170 12.67 4.96 12.19
C GLY A 170 11.26 5.38 11.76
N LEU A 171 10.71 6.46 12.31
CA LEU A 171 9.42 7.02 11.88
C LEU A 171 9.43 7.47 10.42
N ARG A 172 10.52 8.11 9.96
CA ARG A 172 10.67 8.53 8.56
C ARG A 172 10.73 7.35 7.61
N GLU A 173 11.51 6.32 7.95
CA GLU A 173 11.61 5.10 7.14
C GLU A 173 10.27 4.34 7.10
N THR A 174 9.59 4.26 8.25
CA THR A 174 8.24 3.71 8.37
C THR A 174 7.29 4.42 7.41
N ILE A 175 7.19 5.75 7.48
CA ILE A 175 6.33 6.53 6.59
C ILE A 175 6.70 6.30 5.11
N PHE A 176 7.98 6.19 4.79
CA PHE A 176 8.43 5.90 3.44
C PHE A 176 7.93 4.54 2.94
N HIS A 177 8.12 3.47 3.72
CA HIS A 177 7.67 2.12 3.38
C HIS A 177 6.15 2.03 3.27
N GLU A 178 5.41 2.70 4.17
CA GLU A 178 3.95 2.77 4.14
C GLU A 178 3.44 3.53 2.91
N LYS A 179 4.07 4.64 2.53
CA LYS A 179 3.76 5.35 1.28
C LYS A 179 3.98 4.43 0.07
N GLN A 180 5.10 3.71 0.02
CA GLN A 180 5.38 2.75 -1.04
C GLN A 180 4.33 1.63 -1.13
N ARG A 181 3.76 1.19 -0.01
CA ARG A 181 2.65 0.23 0.01
C ARG A 181 1.36 0.82 -0.55
N ARG A 182 1.06 2.08 -0.24
CA ARG A 182 -0.13 2.79 -0.72
C ARG A 182 -0.08 3.13 -2.21
N MET A 183 1.12 3.27 -2.79
CA MET A 183 1.32 3.49 -4.24
C MET A 183 0.96 2.27 -5.10
N ARG A 184 0.27 1.26 -4.55
CA ARG A 184 -0.17 0.08 -5.28
C ARG A 184 -1.20 0.46 -6.35
N GLY A 185 -0.78 0.37 -7.62
CA GLY A 185 -1.67 0.49 -8.75
C GLY A 185 -2.58 -0.74 -8.92
N LYS A 186 -3.55 -0.64 -9.86
CA LYS A 186 -4.40 -1.77 -10.25
C LYS A 186 -3.56 -2.97 -10.64
N ALA A 187 -3.87 -4.12 -10.05
CA ALA A 187 -3.18 -5.37 -10.29
C ALA A 187 -3.26 -5.77 -11.78
N LEU A 188 -2.22 -6.43 -12.28
CA LEU A 188 -2.15 -6.89 -13.66
C LEU A 188 -2.94 -8.19 -13.93
N LYS A 189 -3.89 -8.55 -13.05
CA LYS A 189 -4.58 -9.86 -13.08
C LYS A 189 -5.23 -10.15 -14.43
N ASP A 190 -5.87 -9.17 -15.04
CA ASP A 190 -6.55 -9.36 -16.32
C ASP A 190 -5.60 -9.48 -17.51
N TYR A 191 -4.32 -9.12 -17.34
CA TYR A 191 -3.34 -9.07 -18.43
C TYR A 191 -2.25 -10.14 -18.31
N LEU A 192 -2.05 -10.68 -17.10
CA LEU A 192 -0.92 -11.55 -16.78
C LEU A 192 -1.30 -13.04 -16.76
N PHE A 193 -2.54 -13.36 -16.41
CA PHE A 193 -3.01 -14.73 -16.29
C PHE A 193 -3.66 -15.19 -17.60
N ASP A 194 -3.22 -16.32 -18.12
CA ASP A 194 -3.90 -17.00 -19.24
C ASP A 194 -5.06 -17.81 -18.65
N ARG A 195 -6.30 -17.38 -18.91
CA ARG A 195 -7.53 -18.03 -18.41
C ARG A 195 -8.01 -19.17 -19.31
N VAL A 196 -7.13 -19.73 -20.14
CA VAL A 196 -7.52 -20.78 -21.09
C VAL A 196 -7.78 -22.09 -20.34
N ASP A 197 -6.93 -22.42 -19.35
CA ASP A 197 -7.11 -23.58 -18.47
C ASP A 197 -6.71 -23.22 -17.03
N ASP A 198 -7.68 -23.25 -16.11
CA ASP A 198 -7.48 -22.85 -14.70
C ASP A 198 -6.45 -23.74 -13.95
N ASN A 199 -6.23 -24.96 -14.45
CA ASN A 199 -5.31 -25.93 -13.84
C ASN A 199 -3.96 -26.01 -14.56
N SER A 200 -3.72 -25.18 -15.58
CA SER A 200 -2.45 -25.17 -16.30
C SER A 200 -1.36 -24.45 -15.49
N ALA A 201 -0.13 -24.97 -15.54
CA ALA A 201 1.02 -24.32 -14.92
C ALA A 201 1.31 -22.99 -15.62
N GLN A 202 1.25 -21.89 -14.86
CA GLN A 202 1.54 -20.55 -15.39
C GLN A 202 2.97 -20.13 -15.08
N VAL A 203 3.71 -19.77 -16.13
CA VAL A 203 5.08 -19.25 -16.00
C VAL A 203 5.07 -17.73 -16.07
N PHE A 204 5.65 -17.07 -15.06
CA PHE A 204 5.78 -15.61 -14.99
C PHE A 204 7.23 -15.19 -15.24
N SER A 205 7.58 -14.93 -16.50
CA SER A 205 8.89 -14.39 -16.87
C SER A 205 8.91 -12.85 -16.86
N PRO A 206 10.08 -12.21 -16.68
CA PRO A 206 10.21 -10.75 -16.78
C PRO A 206 9.64 -10.19 -18.10
N ALA A 207 9.86 -10.90 -19.21
CA ALA A 207 9.31 -10.55 -20.51
C ALA A 207 7.77 -10.60 -20.53
N LYS A 208 7.15 -11.67 -19.98
CA LYS A 208 5.68 -11.78 -19.90
C LYS A 208 5.07 -10.65 -19.07
N VAL A 209 5.71 -10.31 -17.94
CA VAL A 209 5.28 -9.20 -17.09
C VAL A 209 5.40 -7.86 -17.82
N ALA A 210 6.49 -7.62 -18.56
CA ALA A 210 6.68 -6.41 -19.35
C ALA A 210 5.60 -6.27 -20.44
N GLN A 211 5.31 -7.34 -21.17
CA GLN A 211 4.24 -7.36 -22.17
C GLN A 211 2.86 -7.07 -21.54
N ALA A 212 2.55 -7.66 -20.39
CA ALA A 212 1.29 -7.39 -19.68
C ALA A 212 1.17 -5.91 -19.25
N ARG A 213 2.29 -5.25 -18.90
CA ARG A 213 2.30 -3.80 -18.61
C ARG A 213 2.01 -2.96 -19.86
N LEU A 214 2.60 -3.32 -21.00
CA LEU A 214 2.35 -2.66 -22.28
C LEU A 214 0.87 -2.81 -22.70
N ARG A 215 0.32 -4.03 -22.60
CA ARG A 215 -1.10 -4.30 -22.88
C ARG A 215 -2.03 -3.45 -22.00
N LYS A 216 -1.73 -3.35 -20.70
CA LYS A 216 -2.48 -2.50 -19.77
C LYS A 216 -2.45 -1.04 -20.19
N ALA A 217 -1.26 -0.51 -20.53
CA ALA A 217 -1.11 0.88 -20.96
C ALA A 217 -1.92 1.16 -22.23
N ALA A 218 -1.83 0.28 -23.24
CA ALA A 218 -2.58 0.40 -24.48
C ALA A 218 -4.11 0.36 -24.27
N MET A 219 -4.59 -0.52 -23.39
CA MET A 219 -6.03 -0.58 -23.05
C MET A 219 -6.50 0.66 -22.27
N GLU A 220 -5.67 1.21 -21.39
CA GLU A 220 -5.97 2.44 -20.66
C GLU A 220 -6.00 3.65 -21.62
N THR A 221 -5.09 3.74 -22.61
CA THR A 221 -5.11 4.81 -23.62
C THR A 221 -6.31 4.70 -24.54
N GLN A 222 -6.64 3.50 -25.04
CA GLN A 222 -7.85 3.28 -25.85
C GLN A 222 -9.12 3.70 -25.11
N LYS A 223 -9.24 3.31 -23.83
CA LYS A 223 -10.39 3.69 -23.01
C LYS A 223 -10.48 5.21 -22.79
N GLN A 224 -9.35 5.91 -22.67
CA GLN A 224 -9.32 7.37 -22.59
C GLN A 224 -9.73 8.03 -23.91
N GLU A 225 -9.24 7.53 -25.04
CA GLU A 225 -9.60 8.03 -26.37
C GLU A 225 -11.10 7.86 -26.65
N GLU A 226 -11.66 6.68 -26.37
CA GLU A 226 -13.11 6.44 -26.49
C GLU A 226 -13.93 7.37 -25.59
N ALA A 227 -13.46 7.64 -24.37
CA ALA A 227 -14.15 8.54 -23.46
C ALA A 227 -14.14 9.98 -23.99
N LEU A 228 -12.99 10.45 -24.48
CA LEU A 228 -12.86 11.76 -25.13
C LEU A 228 -13.73 11.86 -26.38
N GLU A 229 -13.81 10.80 -27.18
CA GLU A 229 -14.66 10.78 -28.37
C GLU A 229 -16.16 10.83 -27.99
N LYS A 230 -16.58 10.07 -26.99
CA LYS A 230 -17.94 10.13 -26.44
C LYS A 230 -18.28 11.52 -25.90
N GLU A 231 -17.34 12.21 -25.26
CA GLU A 231 -17.53 13.59 -24.81
C GLU A 231 -17.62 14.59 -25.98
N ARG A 232 -16.75 14.48 -26.99
CA ARG A 232 -16.82 15.29 -28.22
C ARG A 232 -18.17 15.12 -28.91
N GLN A 233 -18.65 13.89 -29.07
CA GLN A 233 -19.95 13.61 -29.67
C GLN A 233 -21.11 14.21 -28.85
N LYS A 234 -21.05 14.15 -27.52
CA LYS A 234 -22.05 14.79 -26.65
C LYS A 234 -22.05 16.31 -26.82
N PHE A 235 -20.88 16.93 -26.84
CA PHE A 235 -20.74 18.38 -27.02
C PHE A 235 -21.24 18.83 -28.40
N GLU A 236 -20.92 18.09 -29.46
CA GLU A 236 -21.40 18.39 -30.81
C GLU A 236 -22.93 18.27 -30.91
N ARG A 237 -23.53 17.25 -30.29
CA ARG A 237 -24.99 17.10 -30.19
C ARG A 237 -25.63 18.28 -29.46
N GLN A 238 -25.03 18.75 -28.36
CA GLN A 238 -25.52 19.91 -27.63
C GLN A 238 -25.43 21.20 -28.45
N GLN A 239 -24.32 21.42 -29.16
CA GLN A 239 -24.19 22.57 -30.07
C GLN A 239 -25.23 22.55 -31.19
N LYS A 240 -25.44 21.39 -31.84
CA LYS A 240 -26.47 21.22 -32.88
C LYS A 240 -27.86 21.52 -32.32
N ALA A 241 -28.20 20.97 -31.16
CA ALA A 241 -29.47 21.24 -30.49
C ALA A 241 -29.65 22.73 -30.12
N ALA A 242 -28.59 23.40 -29.64
CA ALA A 242 -28.61 24.82 -29.34
C ALA A 242 -28.79 25.69 -30.59
N LYS A 243 -28.10 25.36 -31.70
CA LYS A 243 -28.25 26.03 -32.99
C LYS A 243 -29.67 25.90 -33.54
N VAL A 244 -30.25 24.69 -33.51
CA VAL A 244 -31.64 24.46 -33.93
C VAL A 244 -32.61 25.27 -33.05
N LYS A 245 -32.42 25.27 -31.73
CA LYS A 245 -33.23 26.09 -30.81
C LYS A 245 -33.12 27.58 -31.12
N ALA A 246 -31.91 28.10 -31.37
CA ALA A 246 -31.70 29.50 -31.73
C ALA A 246 -32.41 29.87 -33.05
N LEU A 247 -32.22 29.05 -34.09
CA LEU A 247 -32.90 29.22 -35.38
C LEU A 247 -34.42 29.21 -35.23
N THR A 248 -34.97 28.26 -34.47
CA THR A 248 -36.42 28.25 -34.20
C THR A 248 -36.86 29.53 -33.49
N LEU A 249 -36.13 29.97 -32.46
CA LEU A 249 -36.47 31.20 -31.73
C LEU A 249 -36.47 32.44 -32.64
N GLU A 250 -35.53 32.51 -33.60
CA GLU A 250 -35.49 33.58 -34.60
C GLU A 250 -36.68 33.52 -35.56
N THR A 251 -37.06 32.34 -36.06
CA THR A 251 -38.26 32.19 -36.90
C THR A 251 -39.53 32.63 -36.16
N TRP A 252 -39.71 32.24 -34.89
CA TRP A 252 -40.83 32.68 -34.04
C TRP A 252 -40.82 34.20 -33.81
N ARG A 253 -39.64 34.82 -33.63
CA ARG A 253 -39.51 36.28 -33.52
C ARG A 253 -39.90 36.99 -34.83
N GLY A 254 -39.46 36.44 -35.97
CA GLY A 254 -39.81 36.93 -37.30
C GLY A 254 -41.32 36.89 -37.55
N GLU A 255 -41.95 35.73 -37.36
CA GLU A 255 -43.40 35.55 -37.50
C GLU A 255 -44.20 36.44 -36.54
N GLY A 256 -43.73 36.62 -35.29
CA GLY A 256 -44.33 37.54 -34.34
C GLY A 256 -44.30 39.00 -34.81
N SER A 257 -43.19 39.42 -35.41
CA SER A 257 -43.03 40.76 -35.97
C SER A 257 -43.89 40.99 -37.23
N GLU A 258 -44.05 39.97 -38.08
CA GLU A 258 -44.96 40.01 -39.25
C GLU A 258 -46.43 40.02 -38.84
N ARG A 259 -46.82 39.23 -37.84
CA ARG A 259 -48.19 39.27 -37.28
C ARG A 259 -48.52 40.63 -36.70
N GLN A 260 -47.56 41.28 -36.02
CA GLN A 260 -47.74 42.65 -35.53
C GLN A 260 -47.87 43.67 -36.67
N LYS A 261 -47.08 43.55 -37.75
CA LYS A 261 -47.23 44.41 -38.94
C LYS A 261 -48.60 44.22 -39.60
N ARG A 262 -49.02 42.97 -39.86
CA ARG A 262 -50.36 42.66 -40.41
C ARG A 262 -51.49 43.20 -39.54
N SER A 263 -51.39 43.08 -38.21
CA SER A 263 -52.39 43.63 -37.30
C SER A 263 -52.43 45.17 -37.30
N LYS A 264 -51.29 45.85 -37.50
CA LYS A 264 -51.24 47.31 -37.65
C LYS A 264 -51.84 47.76 -38.98
N ASP A 265 -51.55 47.05 -40.07
CA ASP A 265 -52.12 47.32 -41.40
C ASP A 265 -53.65 47.09 -41.41
N ASP A 266 -54.13 46.02 -40.79
CA ASP A 266 -55.57 45.75 -40.63
C ASP A 266 -56.28 46.79 -39.75
N ARG A 267 -55.58 47.35 -38.75
CA ARG A 267 -56.11 48.45 -37.93
C ARG A 267 -56.18 49.77 -38.70
N GLN A 268 -55.26 50.03 -39.63
CA GLN A 268 -55.34 51.20 -40.51
C GLN A 268 -56.43 51.06 -41.59
N ARG A 269 -56.84 49.83 -41.94
CA ARG A 269 -57.89 49.55 -42.93
C ARG A 269 -59.34 49.60 -42.41
N LYS A 270 -59.57 49.75 -41.09
CA LYS A 270 -60.94 49.85 -40.54
C LYS A 270 -61.45 51.30 -40.48
N PRO A 271 -62.57 51.66 -41.14
CA PRO A 271 -63.19 52.97 -40.97
C PRO A 271 -63.95 53.03 -39.64
N ASN A 272 -63.96 54.23 -39.07
CA ASN A 272 -64.42 54.56 -37.72
C ASN A 272 -65.95 54.35 -37.60
N GLY A 273 -66.39 53.39 -36.78
CA GLY A 273 -67.81 53.03 -36.59
C GLY A 273 -68.14 52.68 -35.13
N LYS A 274 -69.16 53.35 -34.60
CA LYS A 274 -69.57 53.48 -33.19
C LYS A 274 -70.06 52.21 -32.47
N LYS A 275 -69.89 52.26 -31.12
CA LYS A 275 -70.79 51.90 -30.00
C LYS A 275 -71.45 50.49 -29.92
N GLY A 276 -71.08 49.77 -28.86
CA GLY A 276 -72.00 49.35 -27.77
C GLY A 276 -72.70 47.99 -27.85
N ARG A 277 -72.51 47.13 -26.84
CA ARG A 277 -73.57 46.57 -25.94
C ARG A 277 -73.00 45.51 -24.98
N LYS A 278 -73.42 45.60 -23.72
CA LYS A 278 -73.29 44.56 -22.68
C LYS A 278 -74.33 43.46 -22.91
N THR A 279 -73.95 42.20 -22.69
CA THR A 279 -74.84 41.17 -22.12
C THR A 279 -73.97 40.15 -21.38
N GLY A 280 -74.32 39.89 -20.11
CA GLY A 280 -73.66 38.88 -19.28
C GLY A 280 -74.24 37.47 -19.48
N ARG A 281 -73.50 36.47 -19.01
CA ARG A 281 -74.06 35.18 -18.58
C ARG A 281 -73.19 34.59 -17.47
N TYR A 282 -73.86 34.30 -16.36
CA TYR A 282 -73.37 33.56 -15.20
C TYR A 282 -73.23 32.07 -15.56
N ARG A 283 -72.17 31.40 -15.09
CA ARG A 283 -72.23 30.00 -14.66
C ARG A 283 -71.13 29.68 -13.64
N LYS A 284 -71.57 29.10 -12.51
CA LYS A 284 -70.82 28.72 -11.32
C LYS A 284 -70.02 27.41 -11.48
N ASN A 285 -69.19 27.19 -10.46
CA ASN A 285 -68.55 25.96 -9.95
C ASN A 285 -67.15 25.62 -10.50
N SER A 286 -66.19 25.11 -9.74
CA SER A 286 -65.86 24.98 -8.30
C SER A 286 -64.72 23.95 -8.28
N GLY A 287 -63.61 24.15 -7.56
CA GLY A 287 -62.68 23.05 -7.31
C GLY A 287 -61.22 23.42 -7.04
N ALA A 288 -60.86 23.35 -5.75
CA ALA A 288 -59.58 22.91 -5.19
C ALA A 288 -58.29 23.72 -5.48
N THR A 289 -57.96 24.51 -4.47
CA THR A 289 -56.61 24.84 -3.99
C THR A 289 -55.71 23.60 -3.84
N THR A 290 -54.46 23.71 -4.30
CA THR A 290 -53.27 23.20 -3.55
C THR A 290 -52.04 23.97 -4.02
N GLY A 291 -51.59 24.91 -3.19
CA GLY A 291 -50.27 25.48 -3.31
C GLY A 291 -49.23 24.44 -2.90
N LYS A 292 -48.23 24.20 -3.75
CA LYS A 292 -46.97 23.59 -3.33
C LYS A 292 -45.88 24.66 -3.41
N GLN A 293 -45.50 25.10 -2.22
CA GLN A 293 -44.37 25.97 -1.94
C GLN A 293 -43.06 25.40 -2.50
N CYS A 294 -42.24 26.33 -2.99
CA CYS A 294 -40.80 26.21 -3.13
C CYS A 294 -40.16 25.49 -1.94
N ARG A 295 -39.33 24.48 -2.20
CA ARG A 295 -38.24 24.09 -1.32
C ARG A 295 -36.91 24.32 -2.02
N ARG A 296 -36.27 25.39 -1.55
CA ARG A 296 -34.86 25.75 -1.72
C ARG A 296 -34.02 24.68 -1.02
N TRP A 297 -33.14 24.01 -1.77
CA TRP A 297 -32.12 23.13 -1.20
C TRP A 297 -30.82 23.92 -1.07
N ASN A 298 -30.35 24.07 0.16
CA ASN A 298 -28.98 24.46 0.50
C ASN A 298 -28.31 23.28 1.24
N LEU A 299 -26.99 23.26 1.15
CA LEU A 299 -26.03 22.18 1.35
C LEU A 299 -25.92 21.56 2.77
N SER A 300 -25.55 20.25 2.79
CA SER A 300 -24.59 19.45 3.62
C SER A 300 -24.39 19.72 5.14
N PRO A 301 -23.98 18.71 5.96
CA PRO A 301 -22.85 17.79 5.69
C PRO A 301 -22.92 16.33 6.21
N ALA A 302 -22.06 15.49 5.61
CA ALA A 302 -21.34 14.38 6.23
C ALA A 302 -19.99 14.24 5.51
#